data_AF-A0A0M6Y9N6-F1
#
_entry.id   AF-A0A0M6Y9N6-F1
#
_cell.length_a   1.000
_cell.length_b   1.000
_cell.length_c   1.000
_cell.angle_alpha   90.00
_cell.angle_beta   90.00
_cell.angle_gamma   90.00
#
_symmetry.space_group_name_H-M   'P 1'
#
loop_
_entity.id
_entity.type
_entity.pdbx_description
1 polymer ?
#
loop_
_entity_poly.entity_id
_entity_poly.type
_entity_poly.pdbx_seq_one_letter_code
_entity_poly.pdbx_strand_id
1 'polypeptide(L)'
;MTIRVMYIDGAARFRKRVPVESAPAMLSLNWLNFIAAFLVFFASHMVLVRPPLRPLLVAFLSPRGFSLCYSLLSLGILWWLIVAARDAPYVALWPWETWQTLLPVLMMLPVCLILAFGIGAPNPFSFGGRHNNRFDPERPGIVGLTRHPILVAAFLWSVAHVVPNGDLAHVILFGTFAVFSLAGMKLIDRRK
;
A
#
# COMPACT_ATOMS: atom_id res chain seq x y z
N MET A 1 -18.14 -8.16 -38.50
CA MET A 1 -17.38 -7.02 -37.97
C MET A 1 -16.85 -7.44 -36.59
N THR A 2 -15.63 -7.98 -36.58
CA THR A 2 -15.06 -8.69 -35.42
C THR A 2 -14.28 -7.69 -34.58
N ILE A 3 -14.82 -7.30 -33.43
CA ILE A 3 -14.13 -6.41 -32.49
C ILE A 3 -13.03 -7.24 -31.80
N ARG A 4 -11.82 -7.19 -32.36
CA ARG A 4 -10.60 -7.61 -31.64
C ARG A 4 -10.40 -6.62 -30.50
N VAL A 5 -10.74 -7.05 -29.28
CA VAL A 5 -10.45 -6.35 -28.03
C VAL A 5 -8.94 -6.34 -27.83
N MET A 6 -8.29 -5.33 -28.39
CA MET A 6 -6.90 -4.95 -28.14
C MET A 6 -6.83 -4.25 -26.77
N TYR A 7 -7.11 -4.96 -25.68
CA TYR A 7 -7.17 -4.35 -24.35
C TYR A 7 -6.45 -5.09 -23.23
N ILE A 8 -5.77 -6.22 -23.47
CA ILE A 8 -5.19 -7.00 -22.35
C ILE A 8 -3.84 -7.66 -22.67
N ASP A 9 -2.92 -6.99 -23.36
CA ASP A 9 -1.54 -7.52 -23.48
C ASP A 9 -0.71 -7.34 -22.20
N GLY A 10 -1.05 -6.37 -21.34
CA GLY A 10 -0.36 -6.16 -20.06
C GLY A 10 -0.57 -7.30 -19.06
N ALA A 11 -1.81 -7.78 -18.90
CA ALA A 11 -2.13 -8.87 -17.97
C ALA A 11 -1.68 -10.25 -18.49
N ALA A 12 -1.53 -10.41 -19.81
CA ALA A 12 -0.97 -11.64 -20.40
C ALA A 12 0.49 -11.88 -19.99
N ARG A 13 1.25 -10.82 -19.67
CA ARG A 13 2.64 -10.91 -19.22
C ARG A 13 2.78 -11.43 -17.77
N PHE A 14 1.77 -11.20 -16.93
CA PHE A 14 1.65 -11.82 -15.61
C PHE A 14 1.20 -13.30 -15.69
N ARG A 15 0.48 -13.65 -16.76
CA ARG A 15 -0.25 -14.93 -16.93
C ARG A 15 0.61 -16.13 -17.37
N LYS A 16 1.85 -15.91 -17.82
CA LYS A 16 2.74 -16.95 -18.37
C LYS A 16 4.02 -17.16 -17.54
N ARG A 17 3.93 -17.18 -16.21
CA ARG A 17 5.09 -17.58 -15.39
C ARG A 17 5.01 -19.05 -15.08
N VAL A 18 5.99 -19.80 -15.57
CA VAL A 18 6.17 -21.21 -15.26
C VAL A 18 6.67 -21.32 -13.82
N PRO A 19 6.09 -22.19 -12.98
CA PRO A 19 6.62 -22.48 -11.64
C PRO A 19 8.10 -22.87 -11.74
N VAL A 20 8.96 -22.30 -10.89
CA VAL A 20 10.39 -22.65 -10.90
C VAL A 20 10.56 -24.05 -10.31
N GLU A 21 10.89 -25.03 -11.15
CA GLU A 21 11.42 -26.32 -10.72
C GLU A 21 12.87 -26.13 -10.24
N SER A 22 13.10 -26.38 -8.95
CA SER A 22 14.38 -26.74 -8.30
C SER A 22 15.66 -25.96 -8.65
N ALA A 23 15.69 -24.63 -8.41
CA ALA A 23 16.92 -23.91 -8.11
C ALA A 23 17.07 -23.77 -6.57
N PRO A 24 18.28 -23.87 -5.97
CA PRO A 24 18.46 -23.89 -4.52
C PRO A 24 17.76 -22.69 -3.87
N ALA A 25 16.74 -23.04 -3.08
CA ALA A 25 15.82 -22.13 -2.44
C ALA A 25 16.53 -21.36 -1.33
N MET A 26 16.66 -20.04 -1.49
CA MET A 26 16.06 -19.05 -0.57
C MET A 26 16.49 -17.60 -0.85
N LEU A 27 17.59 -17.34 -1.58
CA LEU A 27 18.04 -15.96 -1.87
C LEU A 27 18.55 -15.82 -3.30
N SER A 28 17.66 -15.87 -4.29
CA SER A 28 18.00 -15.32 -5.61
C SER A 28 18.19 -13.81 -5.48
N LEU A 29 18.99 -13.20 -6.38
CA LEU A 29 19.20 -11.75 -6.41
C LEU A 29 17.87 -10.97 -6.43
N ASN A 30 16.84 -11.54 -7.06
CA ASN A 30 15.50 -10.96 -7.11
C ASN A 30 14.76 -11.03 -5.77
N TRP A 31 14.89 -12.11 -4.99
CA TRP A 31 14.37 -12.17 -3.62
C TRP A 31 15.07 -11.15 -2.71
N LEU A 32 16.39 -11.01 -2.84
CA LEU A 32 17.16 -9.99 -2.12
C LEU A 32 16.71 -8.57 -2.50
N ASN A 33 16.51 -8.30 -3.80
CA ASN A 33 15.99 -7.02 -4.28
C ASN A 33 14.59 -6.72 -3.73
N PHE A 34 13.70 -7.72 -3.69
CA PHE A 34 12.37 -7.58 -3.11
C PHE A 34 12.42 -7.27 -1.60
N ILE A 35 13.24 -8.00 -0.85
CA ILE A 35 13.45 -7.75 0.59
C ILE A 35 14.04 -6.35 0.80
N ALA A 36 15.04 -5.95 0.02
CA ALA A 36 15.65 -4.63 0.11
C ALA A 36 14.66 -3.51 -0.18
N ALA A 37 13.86 -3.63 -1.25
CA ALA A 37 12.80 -2.69 -1.57
C ALA A 37 11.79 -2.57 -0.41
N PHE A 38 11.44 -3.70 0.21
CA PHE A 38 10.55 -3.73 1.38
C PHE A 38 11.14 -3.03 2.60
N LEU A 39 12.40 -3.31 2.92
CA LEU A 39 13.12 -2.69 4.03
C LEU A 39 13.26 -1.18 3.82
N VAL A 40 13.59 -0.74 2.62
CA VAL A 40 13.68 0.70 2.27
C VAL A 40 12.31 1.37 2.33
N PHE A 41 11.24 0.68 1.88
CA PHE A 41 9.87 1.17 2.01
C PHE A 41 9.49 1.38 3.47
N PHE A 42 9.71 0.39 4.34
CA PHE A 42 9.41 0.56 5.77
C PHE A 42 10.33 1.57 6.45
N ALA A 43 11.63 1.55 6.16
CA ALA A 43 12.58 2.49 6.73
C ALA A 43 12.19 3.93 6.38
N SER A 44 11.88 4.22 5.11
CA SER A 44 11.44 5.57 4.71
C SER A 44 10.15 6.01 5.44
N HIS A 45 9.17 5.14 5.60
CA HIS A 45 7.93 5.48 6.30
C HIS A 45 8.09 5.58 7.83
N MET A 46 9.02 4.84 8.44
CA MET A 46 9.27 4.88 9.90
C MET A 46 10.25 5.98 10.31
N VAL A 47 11.31 6.21 9.52
CA VAL A 47 12.37 7.18 9.81
C VAL A 47 11.85 8.61 9.71
N LEU A 48 10.99 8.90 8.73
CA LEU A 48 10.41 10.24 8.55
C LEU A 48 9.33 10.60 9.58
N VAL A 49 8.88 9.63 10.38
CA VAL A 49 7.99 9.83 11.54
C VAL A 49 8.79 10.09 12.83
N ARG A 50 10.12 9.91 12.83
CA ARG A 50 10.95 10.19 14.01
C ARG A 50 11.02 11.70 14.32
N PRO A 51 10.74 12.12 15.57
CA PRO A 51 10.63 13.53 15.96
C PRO A 51 11.78 14.47 15.59
N PRO A 52 13.08 14.08 15.63
CA PRO A 52 14.16 15.05 15.42
C PRO A 52 14.46 15.33 13.93
N LEU A 53 14.12 14.41 13.01
CA LEU A 53 14.56 14.52 11.61
C LEU A 53 13.65 15.43 10.79
N ARG A 54 12.34 15.36 11.03
CA ARG A 54 11.36 16.13 10.25
C ARG A 54 11.50 17.65 10.42
N PRO A 55 11.67 18.23 11.62
CA PRO A 55 11.81 19.68 11.79
C PRO A 55 13.04 20.24 11.07
N LEU A 56 14.17 19.51 11.12
CA LEU A 56 15.40 19.89 10.42
C LEU A 56 15.18 19.90 8.90
N LEU A 57 14.65 18.82 8.34
CA LEU A 57 14.40 18.73 6.89
C LEU A 57 13.38 19.78 6.42
N VAL A 58 12.36 20.08 7.22
CA VAL A 58 11.37 21.13 6.92
C VAL A 58 12.00 22.53 6.99
N ALA A 59 12.95 22.77 7.91
CA ALA A 59 13.68 24.03 7.98
C ALA A 59 14.54 24.27 6.72
N PHE A 60 15.14 23.22 6.16
CA PHE A 60 15.92 23.31 4.92
C PHE A 60 15.06 23.40 3.65
N LEU A 61 13.98 22.62 3.53
CA LEU A 61 13.21 22.46 2.28
C LEU A 61 11.90 23.26 2.23
N SER A 62 11.54 23.98 3.30
CA SER A 62 10.19 24.51 3.57
C SER A 62 9.13 23.40 3.79
N PRO A 63 7.98 23.70 4.42
CA PRO A 63 6.93 22.71 4.63
C PRO A 63 6.39 22.09 3.32
N ARG A 64 6.25 22.90 2.26
CA ARG A 64 5.74 22.43 0.96
C ARG A 64 6.78 21.64 0.19
N GLY A 65 8.03 22.10 0.17
CA GLY A 65 9.13 21.38 -0.50
C GLY A 65 9.40 20.03 0.16
N PHE A 66 9.38 19.96 1.49
CA PHE A 66 9.46 18.69 2.22
C PHE A 66 8.34 17.73 1.82
N SER A 67 7.08 18.18 1.79
CA SER A 67 5.96 17.34 1.37
C SER A 67 6.11 16.84 -0.07
N LEU A 68 6.52 17.69 -1.01
CA LEU A 68 6.71 17.30 -2.40
C LEU A 68 7.84 16.26 -2.57
N CYS A 69 9.01 16.54 -1.99
CA CYS A 69 10.16 15.63 -2.04
C CYS A 69 9.85 14.28 -1.40
N TYR A 70 9.17 14.30 -0.24
CA TYR A 70 8.74 13.08 0.44
C TYR A 70 7.73 12.28 -0.40
N SER A 71 6.74 12.94 -1.02
CA SER A 71 5.79 12.27 -1.89
C SER A 71 6.48 11.63 -3.10
N LEU A 72 7.40 12.33 -3.77
CA LEU A 72 8.14 11.78 -4.91
C LEU A 72 9.02 10.60 -4.50
N LEU A 73 9.74 10.71 -3.38
CA LEU A 73 10.55 9.62 -2.83
C LEU A 73 9.69 8.39 -2.51
N SER A 74 8.55 8.59 -1.84
CA SER A 74 7.63 7.51 -1.49
C SER A 74 7.05 6.83 -2.73
N LEU A 75 6.65 7.60 -3.75
CA LEU A 75 6.19 7.04 -5.03
C LEU A 75 7.30 6.27 -5.77
N GLY A 76 8.53 6.76 -5.74
CA GLY A 76 9.68 6.08 -6.34
C GLY A 76 9.99 4.75 -5.65
N ILE A 77 9.98 4.72 -4.32
CA ILE A 77 10.20 3.48 -3.55
C ILE A 77 9.03 2.51 -3.74
N LEU A 78 7.78 3.00 -3.77
CA LEU A 78 6.61 2.16 -4.04
C LEU A 78 6.68 1.55 -5.46
N TRP A 79 7.07 2.34 -6.46
CA TRP A 79 7.30 1.86 -7.82
C TRP A 79 8.37 0.76 -7.84
N TRP A 80 9.51 0.98 -7.18
CA TRP A 80 10.56 -0.02 -7.06
C TRP A 80 10.05 -1.30 -6.38
N LEU A 81 9.27 -1.18 -5.30
CA LEU A 81 8.68 -2.33 -4.62
C LEU A 81 7.73 -3.13 -5.52
N ILE A 82 6.91 -2.45 -6.34
CA ILE A 82 6.01 -3.10 -7.32
C ILE A 82 6.84 -3.86 -8.37
N VAL A 83 7.89 -3.25 -8.91
CA VAL A 83 8.78 -3.89 -9.89
C VAL A 83 9.53 -5.07 -9.25
N ALA A 84 10.01 -4.92 -8.01
CA ALA A 84 10.73 -5.98 -7.31
C ALA A 84 9.82 -7.17 -6.95
N ALA A 85 8.58 -6.91 -6.53
CA ALA A 85 7.57 -7.95 -6.31
C ALA A 85 7.24 -8.68 -7.62
N ARG A 86 7.13 -7.92 -8.72
CA ARG A 86 6.97 -8.49 -10.05
C ARG A 86 8.17 -9.34 -10.43
N ASP A 87 9.41 -8.93 -10.19
CA ASP A 87 10.59 -9.67 -10.68
C ASP A 87 11.03 -10.81 -9.74
N ALA A 88 10.46 -10.89 -8.53
CA ALA A 88 10.64 -11.99 -7.61
C ALA A 88 10.27 -13.34 -8.28
N PRO A 89 11.01 -14.42 -7.96
CA PRO A 89 10.70 -15.74 -8.48
C PRO A 89 9.25 -16.15 -8.16
N TYR A 90 8.56 -16.62 -9.19
CA TYR A 90 7.16 -16.97 -9.08
C TYR A 90 7.00 -18.32 -8.34
N VAL A 91 6.39 -18.26 -7.16
CA VAL A 91 6.00 -19.41 -6.36
C VAL A 91 4.49 -19.36 -6.20
N ALA A 92 3.79 -20.23 -6.93
CA ALA A 92 2.33 -20.30 -6.89
C ALA A 92 1.85 -20.82 -5.52
N LEU A 93 0.90 -20.12 -4.92
CA LEU A 93 0.17 -20.53 -3.72
C LEU A 93 -1.24 -21.02 -4.08
N TRP A 94 -1.91 -20.34 -5.02
CA TRP A 94 -3.16 -20.81 -5.61
C TRP A 94 -3.29 -20.36 -7.07
N PRO A 95 -4.05 -21.10 -7.91
CA PRO A 95 -4.28 -20.71 -9.28
C PRO A 95 -5.16 -19.46 -9.38
N TRP A 96 -4.94 -18.70 -10.46
CA TRP A 96 -5.79 -17.57 -10.79
C TRP A 96 -7.14 -18.05 -11.35
N GLU A 97 -8.21 -17.42 -10.89
CA GLU A 97 -9.57 -17.64 -11.39
C GLU A 97 -10.23 -16.31 -11.77
N THR A 98 -11.10 -16.33 -12.78
CA THR A 98 -11.72 -15.09 -13.33
C THR A 98 -12.45 -14.27 -12.28
N TRP A 99 -13.19 -14.93 -11.38
CA TRP A 99 -13.96 -14.28 -10.32
C TRP A 99 -13.10 -13.50 -9.31
N GLN A 100 -11.82 -13.86 -9.15
CA GLN A 100 -10.92 -13.20 -8.18
C GLN A 100 -10.69 -11.73 -8.54
N THR A 101 -10.80 -11.36 -9.83
CA THR A 101 -10.67 -9.98 -10.29
C THR A 101 -11.84 -9.09 -9.90
N LEU A 102 -13.01 -9.67 -9.61
CA LEU A 102 -14.18 -8.93 -9.14
C LEU A 102 -13.96 -8.31 -7.77
N LEU A 103 -13.12 -8.93 -6.93
CA LEU A 103 -12.87 -8.46 -5.57
C LEU A 103 -12.19 -7.09 -5.55
N PRO A 104 -11.03 -6.85 -6.20
CA PRO A 104 -10.47 -5.51 -6.33
C PRO A 104 -11.45 -4.53 -6.98
N VAL A 105 -12.13 -4.91 -8.06
CA VAL A 105 -13.06 -4.02 -8.77
C VAL A 105 -14.18 -3.51 -7.85
N LEU A 106 -14.81 -4.41 -7.10
CA LEU A 106 -15.89 -4.06 -6.18
C LEU A 106 -15.37 -3.32 -4.94
N MET A 107 -14.20 -3.69 -4.42
CA MET A 107 -13.62 -3.07 -3.23
C MET A 107 -12.97 -1.71 -3.50
N MET A 108 -12.62 -1.39 -4.75
CA MET A 108 -12.05 -0.08 -5.07
C MET A 108 -13.05 1.06 -4.87
N LEU A 109 -14.36 0.85 -5.08
CA LEU A 109 -15.36 1.89 -4.83
C LEU A 109 -15.37 2.34 -3.35
N PRO A 110 -15.57 1.46 -2.35
CA PRO A 110 -15.52 1.88 -0.95
C PRO A 110 -14.14 2.42 -0.55
N VAL A 111 -13.03 1.84 -1.06
CA VAL A 111 -11.67 2.37 -0.82
C VAL A 111 -11.56 3.82 -1.30
N CYS A 112 -11.98 4.11 -2.52
CA CYS A 112 -11.96 5.46 -3.09
C CYS A 112 -12.83 6.44 -2.31
N LEU A 113 -14.04 6.02 -1.88
CA LEU A 113 -14.92 6.87 -1.07
C LEU A 113 -14.29 7.18 0.30
N ILE A 114 -13.75 6.17 0.99
CA ILE A 114 -13.08 6.36 2.29
C ILE A 114 -11.88 7.30 2.13
N LEU A 115 -11.09 7.16 1.07
CA LEU A 115 -9.95 8.04 0.81
C LEU A 115 -10.40 9.46 0.44
N ALA A 116 -11.42 9.62 -0.40
CA ALA A 116 -11.94 10.92 -0.81
C ALA A 116 -12.45 11.74 0.38
N PHE A 117 -13.14 11.09 1.32
CA PHE A 117 -13.64 11.75 2.53
C PHE A 117 -12.64 11.78 3.68
N GLY A 118 -11.66 10.87 3.71
CA GLY A 118 -10.68 10.72 4.79
C GLY A 118 -9.38 11.49 4.62
N ILE A 119 -8.90 11.68 3.39
CA ILE A 119 -7.64 12.39 3.13
C ILE A 119 -7.82 13.87 3.46
N GLY A 120 -7.01 14.38 4.39
CA GLY A 120 -7.00 15.79 4.76
C GLY A 120 -8.19 16.26 5.59
N ALA A 121 -9.14 15.38 5.92
CA ALA A 121 -10.17 15.67 6.91
C ALA A 121 -9.52 15.93 8.28
N PRO A 122 -10.04 16.87 9.10
CA PRO A 122 -9.58 17.02 10.48
C PRO A 122 -9.74 15.71 11.23
N ASN A 123 -8.63 15.09 11.63
CA ASN A 123 -8.64 13.82 12.33
C ASN A 123 -7.50 13.78 13.35
N PRO A 124 -7.78 14.11 14.62
CA PRO A 124 -6.78 14.04 15.68
C PRO A 124 -6.40 12.59 16.03
N PHE A 125 -7.18 11.59 15.63
CA PHE A 125 -7.01 10.19 16.04
C PHE A 125 -6.18 9.34 15.07
N SER A 126 -5.75 9.87 13.92
CA SER A 126 -4.99 9.09 12.94
C SER A 126 -3.99 9.91 12.13
N PHE A 127 -3.22 9.23 11.27
CA PHE A 127 -2.34 9.84 10.29
C PHE A 127 -3.15 10.46 9.14
N GLY A 128 -2.58 11.50 8.51
CA GLY A 128 -3.16 12.15 7.33
C GLY A 128 -4.23 13.21 7.62
N GLY A 129 -4.58 13.44 8.88
CA GLY A 129 -5.43 14.54 9.27
C GLY A 129 -4.75 15.91 9.06
N ARG A 130 -5.50 16.89 8.57
CA ARG A 130 -5.04 18.29 8.43
C ARG A 130 -5.94 19.21 9.24
N HIS A 131 -5.35 20.27 9.80
CA HIS A 131 -6.08 21.24 10.63
C HIS A 131 -6.87 20.56 11.76
N ASN A 132 -6.22 19.64 12.49
CA ASN A 132 -6.84 18.83 13.54
C ASN A 132 -7.45 19.67 14.68
N ASN A 133 -7.05 20.94 14.81
CA ASN A 133 -7.66 21.91 15.70
C ASN A 133 -9.11 22.29 15.33
N ARG A 134 -9.57 21.96 14.12
CA ARG A 134 -10.93 22.20 13.63
C ARG A 134 -11.83 20.95 13.74
N PHE A 135 -11.37 19.89 14.40
CA PHE A 135 -12.17 18.69 14.57
C PHE A 135 -13.34 18.97 15.53
N ASP A 136 -14.56 18.68 15.07
CA ASP A 136 -15.80 18.82 15.83
C ASP A 136 -16.38 17.43 16.14
N PRO A 137 -16.43 17.00 17.42
CA PRO A 137 -17.00 15.72 17.83
C PRO A 137 -18.48 15.55 17.48
N GLU A 138 -19.25 16.64 17.42
CA GLU A 138 -20.70 16.60 17.09
C GLU A 138 -20.93 16.45 15.58
N ARG A 139 -19.91 16.73 14.76
CA ARG A 139 -19.94 16.60 13.29
C ARG A 139 -18.69 15.90 12.78
N PRO A 140 -18.46 14.63 13.17
CA PRO A 140 -17.18 13.95 12.96
C PRO A 140 -16.97 13.49 11.50
N GLY A 141 -18.02 13.52 10.66
CA GLY A 141 -17.95 13.07 9.27
C GLY A 141 -17.47 11.61 9.17
N ILE A 142 -16.54 11.34 8.26
CA ILE A 142 -15.93 10.01 8.06
C ILE A 142 -15.24 9.46 9.32
N VAL A 143 -14.75 10.34 10.20
CA VAL A 143 -14.07 9.96 11.44
C VAL A 143 -15.06 9.32 12.43
N GLY A 144 -16.36 9.64 12.30
CA GLY A 144 -17.42 8.99 13.07
C GLY A 144 -17.68 7.55 12.64
N LEU A 145 -17.38 7.20 11.38
CA LEU A 145 -17.50 5.82 10.89
C LEU A 145 -16.27 4.98 11.26
N THR A 146 -15.07 5.58 11.17
CA THR A 146 -13.83 4.94 11.59
C THR A 146 -12.81 5.98 12.04
N ARG A 147 -12.11 5.69 13.14
CA ARG A 147 -11.03 6.54 13.64
C ARG A 147 -9.86 6.64 12.66
N HIS A 148 -9.68 5.64 11.80
CA HIS A 148 -8.51 5.51 10.94
C HIS A 148 -8.88 5.26 9.46
N PRO A 149 -9.57 6.19 8.79
CA PRO A 149 -10.10 5.98 7.45
C PRO A 149 -9.02 5.57 6.43
N ILE A 150 -7.84 6.19 6.48
CA ILE A 150 -6.74 5.88 5.56
C ILE A 150 -6.20 4.45 5.79
N LEU A 151 -6.07 4.01 7.06
CA LEU A 151 -5.60 2.65 7.37
C LEU A 151 -6.66 1.59 7.04
N VAL A 152 -7.95 1.90 7.22
CA VAL A 152 -9.05 1.03 6.77
C VAL A 152 -9.03 0.89 5.24
N ALA A 153 -8.88 1.99 4.50
CA ALA A 153 -8.76 1.95 3.05
C ALA A 153 -7.55 1.10 2.60
N ALA A 154 -6.39 1.27 3.24
CA ALA A 154 -5.20 0.48 2.95
C ALA A 154 -5.38 -1.02 3.26
N PHE A 155 -6.07 -1.35 4.37
CA PHE A 155 -6.40 -2.72 4.72
C PHE A 155 -7.32 -3.37 3.68
N LEU A 156 -8.44 -2.72 3.34
CA LEU A 156 -9.40 -3.23 2.35
C LEU A 156 -8.75 -3.39 0.97
N TRP A 157 -7.95 -2.40 0.55
CA TRP A 157 -7.19 -2.47 -0.69
C TRP A 157 -6.26 -3.69 -0.70
N SER A 158 -5.51 -3.90 0.39
CA SER A 158 -4.54 -4.99 0.51
C SER A 158 -5.23 -6.35 0.44
N VAL A 159 -6.28 -6.56 1.24
CA VAL A 159 -7.05 -7.82 1.26
C VAL A 159 -7.66 -8.11 -0.11
N ALA A 160 -8.25 -7.11 -0.76
CA ALA A 160 -8.85 -7.27 -2.08
C ALA A 160 -7.82 -7.69 -3.14
N HIS A 161 -6.58 -7.18 -3.05
CA HIS A 161 -5.53 -7.49 -4.01
C HIS A 161 -4.78 -8.79 -3.71
N VAL A 162 -4.80 -9.31 -2.48
CA VAL A 162 -4.25 -10.66 -2.20
C VAL A 162 -4.93 -11.70 -3.09
N VAL A 163 -6.26 -11.70 -3.15
CA VAL A 163 -7.04 -12.79 -3.74
C VAL A 163 -6.70 -13.11 -5.21
N PRO A 164 -6.62 -12.13 -6.14
CA PRO A 164 -6.21 -12.41 -7.52
C PRO A 164 -4.70 -12.60 -7.72
N ASN A 165 -3.87 -12.33 -6.71
CA ASN A 165 -2.41 -12.42 -6.78
C ASN A 165 -1.90 -13.59 -5.93
N GLY A 166 -2.22 -14.81 -6.36
CA GLY A 166 -1.94 -16.06 -5.65
C GLY A 166 -0.50 -16.54 -5.69
N ASP A 167 0.48 -15.64 -5.71
CA ASP A 167 1.90 -15.98 -5.63
C ASP A 167 2.56 -15.42 -4.37
N LEU A 168 3.64 -16.08 -3.93
CA LEU A 168 4.28 -15.80 -2.66
C LEU A 168 4.72 -14.34 -2.50
N ALA A 169 5.28 -13.72 -3.53
CA ALA A 169 5.78 -12.34 -3.44
C ALA A 169 4.63 -11.35 -3.22
N HIS A 170 3.53 -11.50 -3.96
CA HIS A 170 2.36 -10.63 -3.80
C HIS A 170 1.59 -10.90 -2.50
N VAL A 171 1.52 -12.16 -2.06
CA VAL A 171 0.93 -12.49 -0.75
C VAL A 171 1.74 -11.88 0.39
N ILE A 172 3.08 -11.94 0.33
CA ILE A 172 3.94 -11.23 1.29
C ILE A 172 3.70 -9.72 1.20
N LEU A 173 3.63 -9.16 -0.02
CA LEU A 173 3.42 -7.73 -0.23
C LEU A 173 2.12 -7.22 0.40
N PHE A 174 0.99 -7.71 -0.08
CA PHE A 174 -0.32 -7.26 0.35
C PHE A 174 -0.64 -7.75 1.78
N GLY A 175 -0.23 -8.97 2.15
CA GLY A 175 -0.39 -9.48 3.51
C GLY A 175 0.33 -8.61 4.54
N THR A 176 1.55 -8.17 4.22
CA THR A 176 2.31 -7.26 5.08
C THR A 176 1.63 -5.90 5.22
N PHE A 177 1.08 -5.34 4.14
CA PHE A 177 0.33 -4.07 4.22
C PHE A 177 -1.00 -4.20 4.99
N ALA A 178 -1.67 -5.35 4.89
CA ALA A 178 -2.86 -5.64 5.69
C ALA A 178 -2.51 -5.70 7.19
N VAL A 179 -1.47 -6.46 7.56
CA VAL A 179 -0.99 -6.54 8.95
C VAL A 179 -0.53 -5.19 9.45
N PHE A 180 0.25 -4.45 8.66
CA PHE A 180 0.72 -3.11 9.02
C PHE A 180 -0.43 -2.14 9.26
N SER A 181 -1.48 -2.19 8.44
CA SER A 181 -2.67 -1.34 8.61
C SER A 181 -3.37 -1.63 9.94
N LEU A 182 -3.59 -2.91 10.27
CA LEU A 182 -4.19 -3.32 11.55
C LEU A 182 -3.30 -2.95 12.75
N ALA A 183 -2.00 -3.25 12.67
CA ALA A 183 -1.04 -2.94 13.71
C ALA A 183 -0.90 -1.42 13.94
N GLY A 184 -0.92 -0.64 12.86
CA GLY A 184 -0.91 0.81 12.89
C GLY A 184 -2.12 1.37 13.63
N MET A 185 -3.33 0.89 13.33
CA MET A 185 -4.54 1.29 14.05
C MET A 185 -4.41 1.02 15.55
N LYS A 186 -4.08 -0.23 15.92
CA LYS A 186 -3.92 -0.62 17.33
C LYS A 186 -2.84 0.17 18.06
N LEU A 187 -1.71 0.48 17.41
CA LEU A 187 -0.62 1.21 18.03
C LEU A 187 -0.97 2.69 18.25
N ILE A 188 -1.70 3.31 17.32
CA ILE A 188 -2.15 4.70 17.45
C ILE A 188 -3.18 4.83 18.57
N ASP A 189 -4.17 3.92 18.60
CA ASP A 189 -5.19 3.88 19.64
C ASP A 189 -4.60 3.67 21.04
N ARG A 190 -3.42 3.04 21.18
CA ARG A 190 -2.75 2.86 22.48
C ARG A 190 -1.92 4.06 22.93
N ARG A 191 -1.59 4.98 22.02
CA ARG A 191 -0.78 6.18 22.33
C ARG A 191 -1.64 7.38 22.76
N LYS A 192 -2.96 7.28 22.61
CA LYS A 192 -3.95 8.30 22.97
C LYS A 192 -4.95 7.74 23.95
#